data_AF-A0A7Y2XEE0-F1
#
_entry.id   AF-A0A7Y2XEE0-F1
#
_cell.length_a   1.000
_cell.length_b   1.000
_cell.length_c   1.000
_cell.angle_alpha   90.00
_cell.angle_beta   90.00
_cell.angle_gamma   90.00
#
_symmetry.space_group_name_H-M   'P 1'
#
loop_
_entity.id
_entity.type
_entity.pdbx_description
1 polymer ?
#
loop_
_entity_poly.entity_id
_entity_poly.type
_entity_poly.pdbx_seq_one_letter_code
_entity_poly.pdbx_strand_id
1 'polypeptide(L)'
;MEKHLYICEFCQKEFEPTRRKVQKFCSATCRSKNHHHKNKMTNSTSKPVLSDTLNEPKKNTIEKISISGVGNAALGTLAANTATAFAKEIFATENNKPATKKDIQELKDLINTRYFEVNNMSTDAFGNKPYFDLSTNKIVYYNEQLQRFELPFMDV
;
A
#
# COMPACT_ATOMS: atom_id res chain seq x y z
N MET A 1 2.63 22.37 -61.11
CA MET A 1 2.66 21.12 -60.32
C MET A 1 1.56 21.24 -59.26
N GLU A 2 0.47 20.51 -59.39
CA GLU A 2 -0.67 20.63 -58.47
C GLU A 2 -0.29 20.14 -57.07
N LYS A 3 -0.32 21.06 -56.10
CA LYS A 3 -0.07 20.77 -54.69
C LYS A 3 -1.32 20.14 -54.09
N HIS A 4 -1.36 18.82 -54.07
CA HIS A 4 -2.39 18.09 -53.33
C HIS A 4 -2.00 18.11 -51.86
N LEU A 5 -2.73 18.89 -51.06
CA LEU A 5 -2.58 18.90 -49.61
C LEU A 5 -3.28 17.68 -49.01
N TYR A 6 -2.60 17.01 -48.08
CA TYR A 6 -3.12 15.85 -47.35
C TYR A 6 -3.48 16.29 -45.94
N ILE A 7 -4.50 15.69 -45.34
CA ILE A 7 -4.88 15.95 -43.95
C ILE A 7 -4.17 14.95 -43.05
N CYS A 8 -3.46 15.44 -42.03
CA CYS A 8 -2.80 14.56 -41.06
C CYS A 8 -3.82 13.82 -40.18
N GLU A 9 -3.71 12.49 -40.09
CA GLU A 9 -4.61 11.66 -39.27
C GLU A 9 -4.58 11.98 -37.76
N PHE A 10 -3.57 12.71 -37.27
CA PHE A 10 -3.44 13.04 -35.85
C PHE A 10 -3.85 14.48 -35.54
N CYS A 11 -3.19 15.47 -36.16
CA CYS A 11 -3.45 16.89 -35.85
C CYS A 11 -4.48 17.55 -36.77
N GLN A 12 -5.01 16.82 -37.77
CA GLN A 12 -6.01 17.28 -38.74
C GLN A 12 -5.60 18.53 -39.54
N LYS A 13 -4.31 18.88 -39.52
CA LYS A 13 -3.76 19.97 -40.33
C LYS A 13 -3.44 19.48 -41.73
N GLU A 14 -3.63 20.36 -42.70
CA GLU A 14 -3.17 20.18 -44.07
C GLU A 14 -1.64 20.23 -44.13
N PHE A 15 -1.04 19.34 -44.91
CA PHE A 15 0.39 19.31 -45.13
C PHE A 15 0.73 18.84 -46.56
N GLU A 16 1.88 19.29 -47.06
CA GLU A 16 2.44 18.83 -48.33
C GLU A 16 3.22 17.53 -48.09
N PRO A 17 2.81 16.39 -48.68
CA PRO A 17 3.48 15.12 -48.42
C PRO A 17 4.83 15.03 -49.15
N THR A 18 5.85 14.55 -48.45
CA THR A 18 7.13 14.19 -49.05
C THR A 18 6.98 12.97 -49.97
N ARG A 19 6.09 12.03 -49.60
CA ARG A 19 5.74 10.86 -50.42
C ARG A 19 4.23 10.76 -50.65
N ARG A 20 3.80 11.04 -51.88
CA ARG A 20 2.39 11.00 -52.31
C ARG A 20 1.76 9.62 -52.05
N LYS A 21 0.46 9.60 -51.73
CA LYS A 21 -0.39 8.41 -51.47
C LYS A 21 -0.01 7.52 -50.27
N VAL A 22 1.18 7.66 -49.70
CA VAL A 22 1.67 6.79 -48.60
C VAL A 22 1.69 7.52 -47.25
N GLN A 23 1.98 8.82 -47.26
CA GLN A 23 2.21 9.57 -46.03
C GLN A 23 0.90 10.00 -45.37
N LYS A 24 0.64 9.46 -44.17
CA LYS A 24 -0.56 9.73 -43.35
C LYS A 24 -0.39 10.83 -42.31
N PHE A 25 0.86 11.20 -42.00
CA PHE A 25 1.20 12.13 -40.93
C PHE A 25 2.10 13.25 -41.44
N CYS A 26 1.87 14.47 -40.96
CA CYS A 26 2.68 15.64 -41.31
C CYS A 26 4.10 15.58 -40.73
N SER A 27 4.33 14.78 -39.69
CA SER A 27 5.61 14.68 -38.99
C SER A 27 5.76 13.35 -38.22
N ALA A 28 7.01 12.99 -37.91
CA ALA A 28 7.33 11.84 -37.07
C ALA A 28 6.73 11.95 -35.66
N THR A 29 6.61 13.17 -35.13
CA THR A 29 5.98 13.44 -33.83
C THR A 29 4.49 13.13 -33.86
N CYS A 30 3.77 13.51 -34.92
CA CYS A 30 2.35 13.16 -35.09
C CYS A 30 2.16 11.65 -35.25
N ARG A 31 3.06 10.97 -35.96
CA ARG A 31 3.04 9.50 -36.08
C ARG A 31 3.20 8.82 -34.73
N SER A 32 4.18 9.23 -33.92
CA SER A 32 4.43 8.68 -32.59
C SER A 32 3.26 8.96 -31.64
N LYS A 33 2.78 10.20 -31.55
CA LYS A 33 1.65 10.57 -30.69
C LYS A 33 0.37 9.79 -31.04
N ASN A 34 0.09 9.58 -32.32
CA ASN A 34 -1.06 8.78 -32.74
C ASN A 34 -0.96 7.32 -32.29
N HIS A 35 0.23 6.71 -32.37
CA HIS A 35 0.47 5.35 -31.88
C HIS A 35 0.21 5.23 -30.37
N HIS A 36 0.74 6.17 -29.59
CA HIS A 36 0.50 6.19 -28.14
C HIS A 36 -0.98 6.45 -27.80
N HIS A 37 -1.67 7.32 -28.55
CA HIS A 37 -3.09 7.60 -28.33
C HIS A 37 -3.96 6.38 -28.61
N LYS A 38 -3.70 5.65 -29.71
CA LYS A 38 -4.39 4.39 -30.03
C LYS A 38 -4.16 3.33 -28.97
N ASN A 39 -2.92 3.17 -28.50
CA ASN A 39 -2.60 2.16 -27.48
C ASN A 39 -3.16 2.53 -26.09
N LYS A 40 -3.30 3.82 -25.78
CA LYS A 40 -3.99 4.27 -24.56
C LYS A 40 -5.48 3.93 -24.62
N MET A 41 -6.13 4.13 -25.76
CA MET A 41 -7.54 3.77 -25.98
C MET A 41 -7.78 2.25 -25.96
N THR A 42 -6.85 1.43 -26.47
CA THR A 42 -6.98 -0.04 -26.41
C THR A 42 -6.77 -0.59 -25.01
N ASN A 43 -5.97 0.07 -24.17
CA ASN A 43 -5.80 -0.30 -22.76
C ASN A 43 -6.92 0.28 -21.86
N SER A 44 -7.80 1.13 -22.41
CA SER A 44 -8.92 1.75 -21.69
C SER A 44 -10.28 1.59 -22.41
N THR A 45 -10.52 0.44 -23.06
CA THR A 45 -11.85 0.08 -23.55
C THR A 45 -12.25 -1.29 -23.03
N SER A 46 -12.90 -1.29 -21.86
CA SER A 46 -14.06 -2.13 -21.62
C SER A 46 -14.99 -2.01 -22.84
N LYS A 47 -15.23 -3.15 -23.48
CA LYS A 47 -16.10 -3.42 -24.64
C LYS A 47 -17.16 -2.35 -24.96
N PRO A 48 -17.29 -1.90 -26.22
CA PRO A 48 -18.42 -1.08 -26.64
C PRO A 48 -19.63 -1.99 -26.90
N VAL A 49 -20.77 -1.68 -26.30
CA VAL A 49 -22.07 -2.10 -26.83
C VAL A 49 -22.66 -0.88 -27.53
N LEU A 50 -22.76 -0.99 -28.85
CA LEU A 50 -23.48 -0.10 -29.74
C LEU A 50 -24.99 -0.24 -29.50
N SER A 51 -25.70 0.87 -29.39
CA SER A 51 -26.90 1.11 -30.19
C SER A 51 -27.30 2.58 -30.15
N ASP A 52 -27.44 3.15 -31.34
CA ASP A 52 -27.97 4.47 -31.63
C ASP A 52 -29.37 4.68 -31.03
N THR A 53 -29.66 5.90 -30.53
CA THR A 53 -30.74 6.75 -31.09
C THR A 53 -30.83 8.15 -30.44
N LEU A 54 -30.80 9.16 -31.32
CA LEU A 54 -31.64 10.38 -31.37
C LEU A 54 -31.36 11.61 -30.47
N ASN A 55 -31.03 12.70 -31.19
CA ASN A 55 -31.44 14.11 -31.02
C ASN A 55 -30.76 15.01 -29.96
N GLU A 56 -30.12 16.08 -30.47
CA GLU A 56 -29.70 17.33 -29.78
C GLU A 56 -30.88 18.06 -29.07
N PRO A 57 -30.70 19.03 -28.13
CA PRO A 57 -29.60 20.00 -28.04
C PRO A 57 -29.06 20.38 -26.64
N LYS A 58 -27.93 21.09 -26.69
CA LYS A 58 -27.11 21.68 -25.62
C LYS A 58 -27.91 22.40 -24.52
N LYS A 59 -27.70 22.02 -23.25
CA LYS A 59 -27.82 22.90 -22.08
C LYS A 59 -26.62 22.70 -21.16
N ASN A 60 -26.03 23.84 -20.77
CA ASN A 60 -24.80 23.96 -19.98
C ASN A 60 -24.83 23.04 -18.75
N THR A 61 -23.89 22.09 -18.72
CA THR A 61 -23.71 21.19 -17.58
C THR A 61 -23.08 21.97 -16.44
N ILE A 62 -23.92 22.35 -15.47
CA ILE A 62 -23.54 22.28 -14.05
C ILE A 62 -22.72 21.00 -13.92
N GLU A 63 -21.51 21.07 -13.34
CA GLU A 63 -20.66 19.93 -13.05
C GLU A 63 -21.47 18.92 -12.23
N LYS A 64 -22.18 18.05 -12.94
CA LYS A 64 -22.86 16.89 -12.36
C LYS A 64 -21.73 16.00 -11.94
N ILE A 65 -21.32 16.14 -10.68
CA ILE A 65 -20.60 15.09 -9.96
C ILE A 65 -21.50 13.87 -10.10
N SER A 66 -21.18 13.01 -11.08
CA SER A 66 -22.00 11.86 -11.36
C SER A 66 -21.87 10.95 -10.14
N ILE A 67 -23.01 10.55 -9.60
CA ILE A 67 -23.07 9.54 -8.53
C ILE A 67 -22.35 8.25 -8.99
N SER A 68 -22.30 8.00 -10.30
CA SER A 68 -21.50 6.96 -10.95
C SER A 68 -19.98 7.20 -10.91
N GLY A 69 -19.52 8.45 -10.97
CA GLY A 69 -18.09 8.82 -10.84
C GLY A 69 -17.59 8.75 -9.40
N VAL A 70 -18.42 9.13 -8.43
CA VAL A 70 -18.13 8.95 -7.00
C VAL A 70 -18.20 7.46 -6.62
N GLY A 71 -19.16 6.70 -7.15
CA GLY A 71 -19.27 5.26 -6.92
C GLY A 71 -18.06 4.48 -7.43
N ASN A 72 -17.59 4.75 -8.66
CA ASN A 72 -16.42 4.08 -9.22
C ASN A 72 -15.10 4.55 -8.59
N ALA A 73 -14.98 5.83 -8.20
CA ALA A 73 -13.82 6.31 -7.46
C ALA A 73 -13.77 5.76 -6.03
N ALA A 74 -14.91 5.65 -5.34
CA ALA A 74 -15.01 5.02 -4.04
C ALA A 74 -14.71 3.52 -4.11
N LEU A 75 -15.26 2.80 -5.12
CA LEU A 75 -14.94 1.40 -5.36
C LEU A 75 -13.46 1.18 -5.73
N GLY A 76 -12.90 2.05 -6.58
CA GLY A 76 -11.51 1.99 -6.99
C GLY A 76 -10.54 2.28 -5.85
N THR A 77 -10.84 3.25 -4.99
CA THR A 77 -10.04 3.55 -3.80
C THR A 77 -10.15 2.45 -2.76
N LEU A 78 -11.34 1.88 -2.55
CA LEU A 78 -11.52 0.73 -1.66
C LEU A 78 -10.72 -0.49 -2.17
N ALA A 79 -10.83 -0.81 -3.46
CA ALA A 79 -10.11 -1.93 -4.08
C ALA A 79 -8.58 -1.74 -4.09
N ALA A 80 -8.11 -0.51 -4.35
CA ALA A 80 -6.69 -0.20 -4.28
C ALA A 80 -6.16 -0.26 -2.84
N ASN A 81 -6.93 0.24 -1.87
CA ASN A 81 -6.55 0.20 -0.45
C ASN A 81 -6.52 -1.23 0.10
N THR A 82 -7.48 -2.08 -0.27
CA THR A 82 -7.46 -3.49 0.13
C THR A 82 -6.30 -4.22 -0.54
N ALA A 83 -6.13 -4.10 -1.85
CA ALA A 83 -5.03 -4.75 -2.58
C ALA A 83 -3.65 -4.33 -2.04
N THR A 84 -3.46 -3.05 -1.73
CA THR A 84 -2.20 -2.55 -1.16
C THR A 84 -2.01 -2.96 0.29
N ALA A 85 -3.07 -3.06 1.10
CA ALA A 85 -2.99 -3.59 2.47
C ALA A 85 -2.56 -5.06 2.47
N PHE A 86 -3.20 -5.91 1.65
CA PHE A 86 -2.84 -7.31 1.50
C PHE A 86 -1.42 -7.49 0.95
N ALA A 87 -1.02 -6.69 -0.05
CA ALA A 87 0.35 -6.70 -0.55
C ALA A 87 1.35 -6.32 0.55
N LYS A 88 1.06 -5.31 1.38
CA LYS A 88 1.93 -4.94 2.50
C LYS A 88 2.03 -6.06 3.53
N GLU A 89 0.95 -6.76 3.86
CA GLU A 89 1.01 -7.87 4.82
C GLU A 89 1.82 -9.08 4.32
N ILE A 90 1.72 -9.39 3.02
CA ILE A 90 2.40 -10.53 2.39
C ILE A 90 3.88 -10.22 2.11
N PHE A 91 4.19 -9.02 1.64
CA PHE A 91 5.54 -8.63 1.22
C PHE A 91 6.34 -7.88 2.30
N ALA A 92 5.72 -7.45 3.40
CA ALA A 92 6.48 -6.93 4.53
C ALA A 92 7.20 -8.08 5.25
N THR A 93 8.52 -7.94 5.37
CA THR A 93 9.32 -8.73 6.30
C THR A 93 8.81 -8.53 7.72
N GLU A 94 8.93 -9.53 8.58
CA GLU A 94 8.37 -9.53 9.94
C GLU A 94 8.73 -8.26 10.76
N ASN A 95 9.97 -7.80 10.67
CA ASN A 95 10.44 -6.58 11.34
C ASN A 95 9.86 -5.26 10.79
N ASN A 96 9.25 -5.28 9.60
CA ASN A 96 8.63 -4.12 8.95
C ASN A 96 7.10 -4.16 9.04
N LYS A 97 6.53 -5.15 9.73
CA LYS A 97 5.09 -5.19 9.99
C LYS A 97 4.75 -4.18 11.08
N PRO A 98 3.66 -3.41 10.93
CA PRO A 98 3.22 -2.52 12.00
C PRO A 98 2.81 -3.33 13.23
N ALA A 99 3.23 -2.88 14.40
CA ALA A 99 2.87 -3.52 15.66
C ALA A 99 1.34 -3.53 15.85
N THR A 100 0.79 -4.68 16.20
CA THR A 100 -0.62 -4.83 16.52
C THR A 100 -0.90 -4.31 17.93
N LYS A 101 -2.18 -4.06 18.23
CA LYS A 101 -2.59 -3.71 19.61
C LYS A 101 -2.23 -4.80 20.61
N LYS A 102 -2.22 -6.06 20.17
CA LYS A 102 -1.83 -7.22 21.00
C LYS A 102 -0.34 -7.14 21.35
N ASP A 103 0.51 -6.88 20.37
CA ASP A 103 1.96 -6.74 20.58
C ASP A 103 2.28 -5.59 21.57
N ILE A 104 1.56 -4.47 21.44
CA ILE A 104 1.69 -3.34 22.37
C ILE A 104 1.25 -3.74 23.78
N GLN A 105 0.19 -4.55 23.91
CA GLN A 105 -0.28 -5.02 25.21
C GLN A 105 0.72 -5.98 25.84
N GLU A 106 1.24 -6.94 25.08
CA GLU A 106 2.28 -7.87 25.55
C GLU A 106 3.54 -7.12 26.00
N LEU A 107 3.95 -6.07 25.26
CA LEU A 107 5.07 -5.21 25.65
C LEU A 107 4.79 -4.45 26.96
N LYS A 108 3.57 -3.92 27.14
CA LYS A 108 3.17 -3.27 28.39
C LYS A 108 3.22 -4.24 29.55
N ASP A 109 2.73 -5.46 29.36
CA ASP A 109 2.70 -6.48 30.41
C ASP A 109 4.14 -6.91 30.79
N LEU A 110 5.03 -7.05 29.80
CA LEU A 110 6.46 -7.28 30.02
C LEU A 110 7.13 -6.13 30.80
N ILE A 111 6.94 -4.88 30.39
CA ILE A 111 7.55 -3.72 31.05
C ILE A 111 7.00 -3.54 32.48
N ASN A 112 5.73 -3.87 32.71
CA ASN A 112 5.10 -3.79 34.03
C ASN A 112 5.47 -4.97 34.95
N THR A 113 6.13 -6.01 34.43
CA THR A 113 6.58 -7.15 35.24
C THR A 113 7.76 -6.73 36.11
N ARG A 114 7.64 -6.89 37.43
CA ARG A 114 8.69 -6.46 38.37
C ARG A 114 9.86 -7.45 38.45
N TYR A 115 9.59 -8.74 38.33
CA TYR A 115 10.56 -9.81 38.57
C TYR A 115 10.85 -10.60 37.30
N PHE A 116 12.13 -10.73 36.93
CA PHE A 116 12.58 -11.48 35.74
C PHE A 116 13.46 -12.66 36.12
N GLU A 117 13.13 -13.88 35.69
CA GLU A 117 13.93 -15.07 35.97
C GLU A 117 15.35 -14.94 35.38
N VAL A 118 16.37 -15.28 36.17
CA VAL A 118 17.78 -15.19 35.77
C VAL A 118 18.30 -16.59 35.45
N ASN A 119 18.31 -16.94 34.17
CA ASN A 119 18.67 -18.30 33.73
C ASN A 119 20.17 -18.62 33.84
N ASN A 120 21.04 -17.60 33.95
CA ASN A 120 22.49 -17.79 34.01
C ASN A 120 23.04 -17.85 35.44
N MET A 121 22.20 -18.21 36.41
CA MET A 121 22.61 -18.33 37.81
C MET A 121 22.01 -19.58 38.45
N SER A 122 22.76 -20.22 39.33
CA SER A 122 22.30 -21.39 40.05
C SER A 122 21.21 -21.04 41.06
N THR A 123 20.40 -22.04 41.39
CA THR A 123 19.45 -21.98 42.52
C THR A 123 20.19 -21.75 43.83
N ASP A 124 19.47 -21.28 44.86
CA ASP A 124 20.04 -21.16 46.20
C ASP A 124 20.22 -22.53 46.88
N ALA A 125 20.72 -22.53 48.12
CA ALA A 125 20.91 -23.74 48.93
C ALA A 125 19.62 -24.53 49.20
N PHE A 126 18.46 -23.90 49.03
CA PHE A 126 17.13 -24.49 49.22
C PHE A 126 16.46 -24.89 47.89
N GLY A 127 17.13 -24.69 46.75
CA GLY A 127 16.60 -24.99 45.42
C GLY A 127 15.69 -23.91 44.82
N ASN A 128 15.60 -22.74 45.45
CA ASN A 128 14.80 -21.63 44.94
C ASN A 128 15.44 -21.03 43.69
N LYS A 129 14.61 -20.55 42.77
CA LYS A 129 15.06 -19.93 41.51
C LYS A 129 15.38 -18.45 41.69
N PRO A 130 16.41 -17.94 41.00
CA PRO A 130 16.76 -16.53 41.03
C PRO A 130 15.94 -15.67 40.08
N TYR A 131 15.60 -14.47 40.55
CA TYR A 131 14.91 -13.42 39.81
C TYR A 131 15.61 -12.07 40.01
N PHE A 132 15.60 -11.23 38.98
CA PHE A 132 16.00 -9.84 39.05
C PHE A 132 14.80 -8.97 39.39
N ASP A 133 14.85 -8.26 40.52
CA ASP A 133 13.83 -7.30 40.93
C ASP A 133 14.16 -5.90 40.38
N LEU A 134 13.36 -5.41 39.44
CA LEU A 134 13.52 -4.09 38.83
C LEU A 134 13.40 -2.92 39.83
N SER A 135 12.66 -3.10 40.92
CA SER A 135 12.44 -2.01 41.89
C SER A 135 13.63 -1.79 42.82
N THR A 136 14.35 -2.87 43.15
CA THR A 136 15.50 -2.84 44.06
C THR A 136 16.83 -3.00 43.33
N ASN A 137 16.81 -3.36 42.04
CA ASN A 137 17.97 -3.70 41.21
C ASN A 137 18.84 -4.78 41.86
N LYS A 138 18.21 -5.76 42.49
CA LYS A 138 18.87 -6.87 43.20
C LYS A 138 18.39 -8.20 42.68
N ILE A 139 19.25 -9.19 42.86
CA ILE A 139 18.90 -10.59 42.70
C ILE A 139 18.18 -11.05 43.97
N VAL A 140 17.01 -11.62 43.79
CA VAL A 140 16.17 -12.20 44.83
C VAL A 140 15.79 -13.64 44.44
N TYR A 141 15.49 -14.46 45.42
CA TYR A 141 15.09 -15.85 45.20
C TYR A 141 13.61 -16.02 45.53
N TYR A 142 12.88 -16.73 44.67
CA TYR A 142 11.47 -17.00 44.92
C TYR A 142 11.31 -18.25 45.77
N ASN A 143 10.81 -18.08 46.99
CA ASN A 143 10.51 -19.16 47.91
C ASN A 143 9.07 -19.64 47.70
N GLU A 144 8.92 -20.81 47.08
CA GLU A 144 7.59 -21.39 46.77
C GLU A 144 6.77 -21.69 48.02
N GLN A 145 7.42 -22.09 49.12
CA GLN A 145 6.74 -22.45 50.37
C GLN A 145 6.15 -21.22 51.07
N LEU A 146 6.88 -20.10 51.05
CA LEU A 146 6.49 -18.85 51.70
C LEU A 146 5.78 -17.86 50.76
N GLN A 147 5.65 -18.22 49.48
CA GLN A 147 5.07 -17.42 48.39
C GLN A 147 5.60 -15.98 48.35
N ARG A 148 6.92 -15.81 48.51
CA ARG A 148 7.57 -14.50 48.57
C ARG A 148 8.98 -14.52 47.99
N PHE A 149 9.47 -13.34 47.66
CA PHE A 149 10.85 -13.12 47.26
C PHE A 149 11.72 -12.82 48.49
N GLU A 150 12.88 -13.46 48.56
CA GLU A 150 13.83 -13.34 49.65
C GLU A 150 15.20 -12.91 49.10
N LEU A 151 15.95 -12.15 49.91
CA LEU A 151 17.33 -11.83 49.58
C LEU A 151 18.19 -13.08 49.74
N PRO A 152 19.27 -13.22 48.95
CA PRO A 152 20.21 -14.32 49.14
C PRO A 152 20.76 -14.31 50.57
N PHE A 153 20.80 -15.49 51.19
CA PHE A 153 21.57 -15.70 52.40
C PHE A 153 23.04 -15.54 52.04
N MET A 154 23.62 -14.40 52.43
CA MET A 154 25.06 -14.21 52.36
C MET A 154 25.64 -14.92 53.58
N ASP A 155 26.31 -16.06 53.36
CA ASP A 155 27.17 -16.64 54.38
C ASP A 155 28.28 -15.62 54.67
N VAL A 156 28.25 -15.01 55.87
CA VAL A 156 29.29 -14.12 56.40
C VAL A 156 30.28 -14.94 57.21
#